data_AF-A0A642PN12-F1
#
_entry.id   AF-A0A642PN12-F1
#
_cell.length_a   1.000
_cell.length_b   1.000
_cell.length_c   1.000
_cell.angle_alpha   90.00
_cell.angle_beta   90.00
_cell.angle_gamma   90.00
#
_symmetry.space_group_name_H-M   'P 1'
#
loop_
_entity.id
_entity.type
_entity.pdbx_description
1 polymer ?
#
loop_
_entity_poly.entity_id
_entity_poly.type
_entity_poly.pdbx_seq_one_letter_code
_entity_poly.pdbx_strand_id
1 'polypeptide(L)'
;MTTAPTLGTAHKPASIKSHSLISSSPAPSAGPNVVQNLKTTIDMANFIQETDYEVQARQEMIRLLDGSDERTALLKAERFAVSQIRKYIGGRYDCDTIFAATGDLRDDYIIMITIDIALYHLWSKKAPKQVPEHRKERYADALDWLTNVGSGEMPTDLPQLPTDSYRGDLRIYSLHKPNDNKY
;
A
#
# COMPACT_ATOMS: atom_id res chain seq x y z
N MET A 1 -48.45 81.26 -31.20
CA MET A 1 -48.33 82.60 -30.59
C MET A 1 -48.51 82.44 -29.09
N THR A 2 -47.55 82.93 -28.28
CA THR A 2 -47.75 83.60 -26.97
C THR A 2 -48.50 82.82 -25.86
N THR A 3 -48.03 82.61 -24.61
CA THR A 3 -46.96 83.20 -23.76
C THR A 3 -46.82 82.36 -22.47
N ALA A 4 -45.66 82.48 -21.80
CA ALA A 4 -45.26 81.99 -20.46
C ALA A 4 -46.07 82.65 -19.29
N PRO A 5 -45.68 82.67 -17.97
CA PRO A 5 -44.56 82.08 -17.18
C PRO A 5 -45.04 81.47 -15.80
N THR A 6 -44.26 80.93 -14.85
CA THR A 6 -43.40 81.57 -13.80
C THR A 6 -43.10 80.46 -12.74
N LEU A 7 -41.87 79.99 -12.52
CA LEU A 7 -40.80 80.39 -11.56
C LEU A 7 -40.97 79.98 -10.06
N GLY A 8 -39.95 79.27 -9.54
CA GLY A 8 -39.52 79.23 -8.12
C GLY A 8 -39.67 77.89 -7.38
N THR A 9 -38.78 77.36 -6.53
CA THR A 9 -37.45 77.77 -6.01
C THR A 9 -36.81 76.58 -5.23
N ALA A 10 -35.47 76.60 -5.06
CA ALA A 10 -34.61 76.01 -3.99
C ALA A 10 -34.25 74.49 -4.04
N HIS A 11 -33.00 74.02 -4.25
CA HIS A 11 -31.74 74.05 -3.43
C HIS A 11 -31.92 73.49 -1.99
N LYS A 12 -31.17 72.53 -1.42
CA LYS A 12 -29.91 71.75 -1.66
C LYS A 12 -29.83 70.72 -0.45
N PRO A 13 -28.72 69.98 -0.12
CA PRO A 13 -28.05 68.81 -0.73
C PRO A 13 -27.83 67.58 0.23
N ALA A 14 -27.11 66.56 -0.31
CA ALA A 14 -26.14 65.65 0.37
C ALA A 14 -26.72 64.48 1.21
N SER A 15 -26.12 63.28 1.32
CA SER A 15 -24.83 62.75 0.86
C SER A 15 -24.83 61.20 0.93
N ILE A 16 -24.32 60.57 -0.13
CA ILE A 16 -23.36 59.45 -0.17
C ILE A 16 -23.67 58.16 0.62
N LYS A 17 -23.78 57.04 -0.12
CA LYS A 17 -22.89 55.87 0.05
C LYS A 17 -22.90 54.93 -1.17
N SER A 18 -21.78 55.00 -1.90
CA SER A 18 -21.01 53.92 -2.53
C SER A 18 -21.70 52.76 -3.25
N HIS A 19 -21.46 52.73 -4.56
CA HIS A 19 -21.53 51.60 -5.49
C HIS A 19 -20.82 50.33 -5.01
N SER A 20 -21.37 49.15 -5.32
CA SER A 20 -20.79 48.27 -6.35
C SER A 20 -21.78 47.19 -6.79
N LEU A 21 -21.75 46.92 -8.09
CA LEU A 21 -22.60 46.01 -8.86
C LEU A 21 -22.13 44.57 -8.68
N ILE A 22 -23.04 43.62 -8.49
CA ILE A 22 -22.84 42.21 -8.86
C ILE A 22 -24.10 41.70 -9.56
N SER A 23 -23.95 41.42 -10.85
CA SER A 23 -24.94 40.82 -11.73
C SER A 23 -25.15 39.33 -11.38
N SER A 24 -26.40 38.95 -11.23
CA SER A 24 -26.88 37.57 -11.10
C SER A 24 -26.73 36.77 -12.38
N SER A 25 -26.18 35.56 -12.30
CA SER A 25 -26.32 34.50 -13.30
C SER A 25 -26.59 33.16 -12.61
N PRO A 26 -27.36 32.23 -13.22
CA PRO A 26 -28.07 31.16 -12.50
C PRO A 26 -27.25 29.87 -12.37
N ALA A 27 -27.61 29.08 -11.36
CA ALA A 27 -27.04 27.77 -11.04
C ALA A 27 -27.24 26.73 -12.16
N PRO A 28 -26.25 25.84 -12.41
CA PRO A 28 -26.50 24.58 -13.10
C PRO A 28 -26.58 23.42 -12.09
N SER A 29 -27.74 22.76 -12.11
CA SER A 29 -27.97 21.31 -11.95
C SER A 29 -26.72 20.45 -11.64
N ALA A 30 -26.59 20.04 -10.37
CA ALA A 30 -25.70 18.97 -9.95
C ALA A 30 -26.32 17.60 -10.32
N GLY A 31 -25.85 17.00 -11.41
CA GLY A 31 -26.07 15.56 -11.67
C GLY A 31 -25.35 14.70 -10.64
N PRO A 32 -25.71 13.41 -10.50
CA PRO A 32 -25.08 12.52 -9.52
C PRO A 32 -23.58 12.48 -9.79
N ASN A 33 -22.84 12.87 -8.76
CA ASN A 33 -21.40 12.97 -8.74
C ASN A 33 -20.80 11.62 -9.16
N VAL A 34 -20.38 11.51 -10.42
CA VAL A 34 -19.51 10.45 -10.93
C VAL A 34 -18.12 10.70 -10.35
N VAL A 35 -18.02 10.65 -9.02
CA VAL A 35 -16.77 10.34 -8.34
C VAL A 35 -16.62 8.83 -8.54
N GLN A 36 -16.23 8.44 -9.74
CA GLN A 36 -15.72 7.09 -9.98
C GLN A 36 -14.39 7.00 -9.23
N ASN A 37 -14.53 6.69 -7.95
CA ASN A 37 -13.78 5.66 -7.26
C ASN A 37 -12.32 5.52 -7.71
N LEU A 38 -11.51 6.54 -7.46
CA LEU A 38 -10.04 6.42 -7.42
C LEU A 38 -9.55 5.66 -6.18
N LYS A 39 -10.47 5.20 -5.32
CA LYS A 39 -10.18 4.47 -4.08
C LYS A 39 -10.12 2.95 -4.27
N THR A 40 -9.85 2.46 -5.48
CA THR A 40 -9.76 1.01 -5.75
C THR A 40 -8.64 0.63 -6.73
N THR A 41 -7.63 1.49 -6.93
CA THR A 41 -6.46 1.10 -7.74
C THR A 41 -5.12 1.59 -7.18
N ILE A 42 -5.09 2.25 -6.02
CA ILE A 42 -3.88 2.84 -5.45
C ILE A 42 -3.41 2.15 -4.15
N ASP A 43 -4.23 1.32 -3.50
CA ASP A 43 -3.87 0.65 -2.22
C ASP A 43 -3.20 -0.73 -2.39
N MET A 44 -2.33 -0.86 -3.40
CA MET A 44 -1.44 -2.03 -3.61
C MET A 44 0.05 -1.62 -3.66
N ALA A 45 0.35 -0.37 -3.29
CA ALA A 45 1.68 0.22 -3.23
C ALA A 45 1.76 0.95 -1.88
N ASN A 46 2.46 0.51 -0.85
CA ASN A 46 3.77 -0.12 -0.79
C ASN A 46 3.86 -0.73 0.62
N PHE A 47 3.92 -2.06 0.75
CA PHE A 47 4.17 -2.68 2.07
C PHE A 47 5.50 -2.19 2.67
N ILE A 48 6.47 -1.94 1.78
CA ILE A 48 7.79 -1.38 2.10
C ILE A 48 7.83 0.11 1.81
N GLN A 49 8.19 0.90 2.81
CA GLN A 49 8.39 2.34 2.72
C GLN A 49 9.86 2.68 2.44
N GLU A 50 10.12 3.89 1.94
CA GLU A 50 11.49 4.34 1.65
C GLU A 50 12.37 4.39 2.91
N THR A 51 11.75 4.73 4.05
CA THR A 51 12.38 4.71 5.37
C THR A 51 12.89 3.33 5.77
N ASP A 52 12.22 2.27 5.34
CA ASP A 52 12.59 0.89 5.69
C ASP A 52 13.93 0.50 5.02
N TYR A 53 14.26 1.09 3.87
CA TYR A 53 15.54 0.90 3.21
C TYR A 53 16.70 1.63 3.91
N GLU A 54 16.42 2.64 4.74
CA GLU A 54 17.46 3.44 5.38
C GLU A 54 18.38 2.61 6.28
N VAL A 55 17.80 1.62 6.96
CA VAL A 55 18.49 0.81 7.96
C VAL A 55 19.42 -0.22 7.30
N GLN A 56 18.98 -0.87 6.21
CA GLN A 56 19.68 -2.04 5.68
C GLN A 56 20.25 -1.90 4.26
N ALA A 57 19.84 -0.90 3.49
CA ALA A 57 20.08 -0.93 2.04
C ALA A 57 20.22 0.43 1.37
N ARG A 58 20.21 1.55 2.09
CA ARG A 58 20.19 2.90 1.50
C ARG A 58 21.26 3.11 0.42
N GLN A 59 22.51 2.75 0.73
CA GLN A 59 23.62 2.94 -0.19
C GLN A 59 23.56 1.98 -1.40
N GLU A 60 23.11 0.75 -1.19
CA GLU A 60 22.96 -0.23 -2.27
C GLU A 60 21.79 0.14 -3.19
N MET A 61 20.69 0.60 -2.61
CA MET A 61 19.54 1.13 -3.31
C MET A 61 19.96 2.29 -4.21
N ILE A 62 20.68 3.29 -3.69
CA ILE A 62 21.18 4.42 -4.48
C ILE A 62 22.12 3.95 -5.60
N ARG A 63 22.99 2.96 -5.35
CA ARG A 63 23.89 2.41 -6.37
C ARG A 63 23.14 1.66 -7.49
N LEU A 64 22.01 1.05 -7.17
CA LEU A 64 21.20 0.28 -8.11
C LEU A 64 20.12 1.12 -8.81
N LEU A 65 19.81 2.30 -8.27
CA LEU A 65 18.83 3.27 -8.76
C LEU A 65 19.54 4.56 -9.22
N ASP A 66 20.08 4.55 -10.44
CA ASP A 66 20.73 5.69 -11.12
C ASP A 66 19.87 6.31 -12.24
N GLY A 67 18.54 6.11 -12.23
CA GLY A 67 17.64 6.69 -13.23
C GLY A 67 16.13 6.54 -12.94
N SER A 68 15.32 7.26 -13.72
CA SER A 68 13.86 7.34 -13.53
C SER A 68 13.09 6.04 -13.81
N ASP A 69 13.57 5.21 -14.75
CA ASP A 69 12.95 3.91 -15.11
C ASP A 69 13.06 2.85 -14.00
N GLU A 70 13.90 3.09 -13.00
CA GLU A 70 14.30 2.09 -12.03
C GLU A 70 13.42 2.09 -10.78
N ARG A 71 12.65 3.16 -10.54
CA ARG A 71 11.55 3.13 -9.57
C ARG A 71 10.51 2.07 -9.93
N THR A 72 10.22 1.91 -11.22
CA THR A 72 9.33 0.84 -11.70
C THR A 72 9.95 -0.55 -11.53
N ALA A 73 11.28 -0.66 -11.68
CA ALA A 73 11.99 -1.92 -11.45
C ALA A 73 11.96 -2.32 -9.97
N LEU A 74 12.13 -1.36 -9.06
CA LEU A 74 12.01 -1.56 -7.63
C LEU A 74 10.61 -2.04 -7.24
N LEU A 75 9.56 -1.34 -7.66
CA LEU A 75 8.17 -1.73 -7.38
C LEU A 75 7.85 -3.14 -7.91
N LYS A 76 8.43 -3.53 -9.05
CA LYS A 76 8.30 -4.90 -9.56
C LYS A 76 9.05 -5.91 -8.69
N ALA A 77 10.25 -5.59 -8.22
CA ALA A 77 11.02 -6.45 -7.34
C ALA A 77 10.33 -6.66 -5.99
N GLU A 78 9.75 -5.61 -5.41
CA GLU A 78 8.91 -5.68 -4.21
C GLU A 78 7.71 -6.61 -4.43
N ARG A 79 7.00 -6.47 -5.56
CA ARG A 79 5.88 -7.35 -5.91
C ARG A 79 6.29 -8.81 -6.08
N PHE A 80 7.49 -9.06 -6.64
CA PHE A 80 8.04 -10.41 -6.73
C PHE A 80 8.35 -10.99 -5.35
N ALA A 81 8.97 -10.19 -4.46
CA ALA A 81 9.25 -10.60 -3.09
C ALA A 81 7.97 -10.94 -2.32
N VAL A 82 6.96 -10.06 -2.33
CA VAL A 82 5.67 -10.30 -1.68
C VAL A 82 4.98 -11.54 -2.27
N SER A 83 4.97 -11.69 -3.60
CA SER A 83 4.39 -12.88 -4.23
C SER A 83 5.14 -14.16 -3.85
N GLN A 84 6.45 -14.10 -3.65
CA GLN A 84 7.27 -15.24 -3.26
C GLN A 84 6.97 -15.63 -1.82
N ILE A 85 7.00 -14.67 -0.88
CA ILE A 85 6.64 -14.89 0.53
C ILE A 85 5.24 -15.52 0.64
N ARG A 86 4.24 -14.95 -0.06
CA ARG A 86 2.87 -15.48 -0.11
C ARG A 86 2.80 -16.95 -0.53
N LYS A 87 3.69 -17.41 -1.41
CA LYS A 87 3.73 -18.82 -1.84
C LYS A 87 4.33 -19.75 -0.80
N TYR A 88 5.30 -19.29 -0.02
CA TYR A 88 5.92 -20.10 1.03
C TYR A 88 5.02 -20.23 2.27
N ILE A 89 4.47 -19.12 2.77
CA ILE A 89 3.75 -19.11 4.05
C ILE A 89 2.21 -19.11 3.91
N GLY A 90 1.68 -18.81 2.72
CA GLY A 90 0.22 -18.68 2.49
C GLY A 90 -0.58 -19.98 2.59
N GLY A 91 0.07 -21.12 2.84
CA GLY A 91 -0.63 -22.36 3.18
C GLY A 91 -1.12 -22.40 4.63
N ARG A 92 -0.46 -21.67 5.54
CA ARG A 92 -0.74 -21.64 6.98
C ARG A 92 -1.07 -20.26 7.52
N TYR A 93 -0.55 -19.19 6.92
CA TYR A 93 -0.67 -17.84 7.44
C TYR A 93 -1.55 -16.96 6.55
N ASP A 94 -2.28 -16.05 7.18
CA ASP A 94 -3.11 -15.05 6.52
C ASP A 94 -2.23 -13.93 5.95
N CYS A 95 -1.77 -14.16 4.73
CA CYS A 95 -0.95 -13.19 4.01
C CYS A 95 -1.70 -11.90 3.69
N ASP A 96 -3.04 -11.92 3.59
CA ASP A 96 -3.80 -10.71 3.30
C ASP A 96 -3.75 -9.77 4.49
N THR A 97 -3.91 -10.30 5.71
CA THR A 97 -3.73 -9.52 6.94
C THR A 97 -2.28 -9.03 7.10
N ILE A 98 -1.27 -9.88 6.84
CA ILE A 98 0.16 -9.51 6.97
C ILE A 98 0.50 -8.32 6.08
N PHE A 99 0.17 -8.40 4.78
CA PHE A 99 0.56 -7.38 3.82
C PHE A 99 -0.40 -6.19 3.76
N ALA A 100 -1.55 -6.24 4.43
CA ALA A 100 -2.45 -5.11 4.62
C ALA A 100 -2.06 -4.23 5.82
N ALA A 101 -1.19 -4.70 6.71
CA ALA A 101 -0.73 -3.92 7.86
C ALA A 101 0.03 -2.66 7.42
N THR A 102 -0.10 -1.58 8.20
CA THR A 102 0.53 -0.28 7.93
C THR A 102 1.15 0.31 9.19
N GLY A 103 2.24 1.07 9.05
CA GLY A 103 2.91 1.71 10.19
C GLY A 103 3.54 0.67 11.12
N ASP A 104 3.34 0.86 12.43
CA ASP A 104 3.91 0.02 13.50
C ASP A 104 3.19 -1.34 13.67
N LEU A 105 2.11 -1.57 12.92
CA LEU A 105 1.42 -2.88 12.90
C LEU A 105 2.07 -3.86 11.92
N ARG A 106 3.02 -3.40 11.11
CA ARG A 106 3.76 -4.24 10.18
C ARG A 106 4.77 -5.07 10.97
N ASP A 107 4.93 -6.32 10.56
CA ASP A 107 5.96 -7.19 11.12
C ASP A 107 7.34 -6.78 10.59
N ASP A 108 8.22 -6.34 11.49
CA ASP A 108 9.57 -5.87 11.16
C ASP A 108 10.42 -6.93 10.47
N TYR A 109 10.22 -8.21 10.83
CA TYR A 109 10.95 -9.31 10.23
C TYR A 109 10.47 -9.58 8.80
N ILE A 110 9.15 -9.53 8.55
CA ILE A 110 8.57 -9.60 7.20
C ILE A 110 9.06 -8.42 6.34
N ILE A 111 9.18 -7.21 6.89
CA ILE A 111 9.77 -6.06 6.18
C ILE A 111 11.20 -6.39 5.76
N MET A 112 12.02 -6.86 6.71
CA MET A 112 13.43 -7.18 6.47
C MET A 112 13.61 -8.22 5.34
N ILE A 113 12.93 -9.37 5.44
CA ILE A 113 13.05 -10.43 4.42
C ILE A 113 12.51 -9.99 3.06
N THR A 114 11.47 -9.15 3.04
CA THR A 114 10.92 -8.60 1.79
C THR A 114 11.95 -7.72 1.09
N ILE A 115 12.67 -6.88 1.84
CA ILE A 115 13.75 -6.04 1.33
C ILE A 115 14.89 -6.92 0.79
N ASP A 116 15.34 -7.92 1.53
CA ASP A 116 16.44 -8.79 1.10
C ASP A 116 16.12 -9.55 -0.19
N ILE A 117 14.90 -10.10 -0.30
CA ILE A 117 14.44 -10.77 -1.52
C ILE A 117 14.32 -9.77 -2.69
N ALA A 118 13.76 -8.59 -2.46
CA ALA A 118 13.62 -7.57 -3.51
C ALA A 118 14.98 -7.10 -4.03
N LEU A 119 15.95 -6.87 -3.14
CA LEU A 119 17.30 -6.45 -3.51
C LEU A 119 18.05 -7.54 -4.28
N TYR A 120 17.89 -8.80 -3.89
CA TYR A 120 18.46 -9.92 -4.64
C TYR A 120 17.93 -9.96 -6.07
N HIS A 121 16.61 -9.81 -6.27
CA HIS A 121 16.00 -9.74 -7.61
C HIS A 121 16.51 -8.53 -8.41
N LEU A 122 16.71 -7.39 -7.76
CA LEU A 122 17.23 -6.18 -8.41
C LEU A 122 18.69 -6.35 -8.86
N TRP A 123 19.55 -6.88 -7.98
CA TRP A 123 20.95 -7.21 -8.27
C TRP A 123 21.06 -8.22 -9.42
N SER A 124 20.26 -9.28 -9.38
CA SER A 124 20.24 -10.32 -10.40
C SER A 124 19.88 -9.78 -11.79
N LYS A 125 19.00 -8.77 -11.85
CA LYS A 125 18.64 -8.10 -13.11
C LYS A 125 19.72 -7.14 -13.62
N LYS A 126 20.30 -6.34 -12.73
CA LYS A 126 21.20 -5.22 -13.10
C LYS A 126 22.63 -5.68 -13.32
N ALA A 127 23.17 -6.48 -12.40
CA ALA A 127 24.57 -6.87 -12.40
C ALA A 127 24.73 -8.30 -11.85
N PRO A 128 24.28 -9.33 -12.59
CA PRO A 128 24.28 -10.72 -12.13
C PRO A 128 25.68 -11.25 -11.79
N LYS A 129 26.74 -10.68 -12.38
CA LYS A 129 28.14 -11.05 -12.10
C LYS A 129 28.74 -10.36 -10.87
N GLN A 130 28.05 -9.36 -10.30
CA GLN A 130 28.56 -8.53 -9.20
C GLN A 130 27.62 -8.58 -7.99
N VAL A 131 26.75 -9.58 -7.89
CA VAL A 131 25.88 -9.75 -6.71
C VAL A 131 26.77 -9.96 -5.48
N PRO A 132 26.70 -9.07 -4.47
CA PRO A 132 27.51 -9.23 -3.25
C PRO A 132 27.18 -10.54 -2.54
N GLU A 133 28.20 -11.17 -1.93
CA GLU A 133 28.01 -12.47 -1.28
C GLU A 133 27.04 -12.39 -0.10
N HIS A 134 27.13 -11.33 0.72
CA HIS A 134 26.20 -11.11 1.83
C HIS A 134 24.74 -11.03 1.39
N ARG A 135 24.45 -10.62 0.14
CA ARG A 135 23.09 -10.59 -0.41
C ARG A 135 22.59 -11.97 -0.82
N LYS A 136 23.49 -12.87 -1.22
CA LYS A 136 23.12 -14.27 -1.47
C LYS A 136 22.88 -15.01 -0.15
N GLU A 137 23.71 -14.77 0.86
CA GLU A 137 23.55 -15.31 2.21
C GLU A 137 22.22 -14.86 2.82
N ARG A 138 21.95 -13.55 2.85
CA ARG A 138 20.66 -13.00 3.34
C ARG A 138 19.44 -13.57 2.61
N TYR A 139 19.56 -13.74 1.29
CA TYR A 139 18.49 -14.33 0.50
C TYR A 139 18.27 -15.82 0.83
N ALA A 140 19.35 -16.59 1.03
CA ALA A 140 19.27 -17.98 1.45
C ALA A 140 18.68 -18.10 2.86
N ASP A 141 19.13 -17.29 3.82
CA ASP A 141 18.59 -17.26 5.18
C ASP A 141 17.08 -16.94 5.20
N ALA A 142 16.64 -15.98 4.37
CA ALA A 142 15.23 -15.65 4.21
C ALA A 142 14.42 -16.82 3.63
N LEU A 143 14.96 -17.54 2.65
CA LEU A 143 14.30 -18.73 2.08
C LEU A 143 14.20 -19.87 3.08
N ASP A 144 15.25 -20.12 3.85
CA ASP A 144 15.28 -21.17 4.87
C ASP A 144 14.26 -20.86 5.96
N TRP A 145 14.20 -19.61 6.42
CA TRP A 145 13.17 -19.17 7.37
C TRP A 145 11.76 -19.33 6.81
N LEU A 146 11.51 -18.86 5.58
CA LEU A 146 10.19 -18.99 4.93
C LEU A 146 9.77 -20.45 4.78
N THR A 147 10.72 -21.34 4.52
CA THR A 147 10.47 -22.79 4.41
C THR A 147 10.12 -23.39 5.77
N ASN A 148 10.88 -23.07 6.82
CA ASN A 148 10.65 -23.58 8.18
C ASN A 148 9.34 -23.04 8.80
N VAL A 149 9.00 -21.79 8.53
CA VAL A 149 7.74 -21.19 8.96
C VAL A 149 6.57 -21.77 8.16
N GLY A 150 6.72 -21.91 6.84
CA GLY A 150 5.71 -22.50 5.96
C GLY A 150 5.43 -23.97 6.29
N SER A 151 6.45 -24.76 6.66
CA SER A 151 6.28 -26.15 7.12
C SER A 151 5.61 -26.23 8.49
N GLY A 152 5.75 -25.20 9.32
CA GLY A 152 5.27 -25.14 10.70
C GLY A 152 6.27 -25.70 11.71
N GLU A 153 7.52 -25.92 11.32
CA GLU A 153 8.60 -26.36 12.20
C GLU A 153 9.07 -25.22 13.13
N MET A 154 9.02 -23.98 12.63
CA MET A 154 9.39 -22.80 13.41
C MET A 154 8.14 -22.06 13.90
N PRO A 155 7.98 -21.84 15.22
CA PRO A 155 6.88 -21.03 15.74
C PRO A 155 7.08 -19.56 15.38
N THR A 156 5.98 -18.89 15.02
CA THR A 156 5.93 -17.46 14.75
C THR A 156 4.60 -16.89 15.23
N ASP A 157 4.57 -15.59 15.48
CA ASP A 157 3.44 -14.78 15.92
C ASP A 157 2.62 -14.19 14.75
N LEU A 158 2.95 -14.57 13.51
CA LEU A 158 2.17 -14.19 12.33
C LEU A 158 0.71 -14.67 12.42
N PRO A 159 -0.24 -13.90 11.86
CA PRO A 159 -1.66 -14.26 11.86
C PRO A 159 -1.86 -15.57 11.08
N GLN A 160 -2.39 -16.58 11.77
CA GLN A 160 -2.64 -17.90 11.20
C GLN A 160 -4.01 -17.95 10.52
N LEU A 161 -4.10 -18.72 9.44
CA LEU A 161 -5.39 -19.07 8.85
C LEU A 161 -6.18 -19.94 9.85
N PRO A 162 -7.51 -19.89 9.83
CA PRO A 162 -8.32 -20.84 10.59
C PRO A 162 -7.92 -22.25 10.19
N THR A 163 -7.81 -23.15 11.17
CA THR A 163 -7.24 -24.50 10.99
C THR A 163 -7.92 -25.26 9.84
N ASP A 164 -9.19 -24.99 9.57
CA ASP A 164 -10.00 -25.62 8.51
C ASP A 164 -9.59 -25.21 7.09
N SER A 165 -8.78 -24.17 6.96
CA SER A 165 -8.34 -23.57 5.69
C SER A 165 -6.87 -23.84 5.35
N TYR A 166 -6.16 -24.64 6.17
CA TYR A 166 -4.77 -25.00 5.87
C TYR A 166 -4.68 -25.79 4.56
N ARG A 167 -3.90 -25.27 3.61
CA ARG A 167 -3.66 -25.94 2.33
C ARG A 167 -2.64 -27.06 2.54
N GLY A 168 -3.09 -28.30 2.44
CA GLY A 168 -2.22 -29.49 2.48
C GLY A 168 -2.35 -30.36 3.72
N ASP A 169 -3.22 -30.01 4.68
CA ASP A 169 -3.44 -30.82 5.87
C ASP A 169 -4.44 -31.95 5.57
N LEU A 170 -3.95 -33.19 5.45
CA LEU A 170 -4.80 -34.38 5.36
C LEU A 170 -5.40 -34.67 6.73
N ARG A 171 -6.56 -34.07 7.03
CA ARG A 171 -7.31 -34.41 8.23
C ARG A 171 -7.97 -35.77 8.10
N ILE A 172 -7.32 -36.80 8.66
CA ILE A 172 -7.97 -38.09 8.88
C ILE A 172 -8.90 -37.96 10.08
N TYR A 173 -10.18 -37.71 9.82
CA TYR A 173 -11.22 -37.86 10.83
C TYR A 173 -11.64 -39.34 10.90
N SER A 174 -11.70 -39.92 12.09
CA SER A 174 -12.45 -41.16 12.29
C SER A 174 -13.93 -40.82 12.39
N LEU A 175 -14.78 -41.46 11.57
CA LEU A 175 -16.24 -41.30 11.68
C LEU A 175 -16.78 -41.82 13.03
N HIS A 176 -15.98 -42.62 13.73
CA HIS A 176 -16.32 -43.25 15.01
C HIS A 176 -15.61 -42.54 16.16
N LYS A 177 -16.34 -42.29 17.24
CA LYS A 177 -15.78 -41.78 18.50
C LYS A 177 -14.88 -42.86 19.13
N PRO A 178 -13.76 -42.49 19.79
CA PRO A 178 -12.98 -43.45 20.57
C PRO A 178 -13.90 -44.10 21.58
N ASN A 179 -14.11 -45.42 21.47
CA ASN A 179 -14.82 -46.15 22.49
C ASN A 179 -13.81 -46.42 23.62
N ASP A 180 -14.12 -45.95 24.83
CA ASP A 180 -13.33 -46.21 26.04
C ASP A 180 -13.39 -47.71 26.36
N ASN A 181 -12.55 -48.49 25.68
CA ASN A 181 -12.42 -49.91 25.93
C ASN A 181 -11.57 -50.08 27.20
N LYS A 182 -12.24 -50.00 28.34
CA LYS A 182 -11.69 -50.35 29.65
C LYS A 182 -11.63 -51.88 29.74
N TYR A 183 -10.44 -52.44 29.50
CA TYR A 183 -10.15 -53.86 29.71
C TYR A 183 -9.96 -54.16 31.19
#